data_AF-A0A2M7SXM0-F1
#
_entry.id   AF-A0A2M7SXM0-F1
#
_cell.length_a   1.000
_cell.length_b   1.000
_cell.length_c   1.000
_cell.angle_alpha   90.00
_cell.angle_beta   90.00
_cell.angle_gamma   90.00
#
_symmetry.space_group_name_H-M   'P 1'
#
loop_
_entity.id
_entity.type
_entity.pdbx_description
1 polymer ?
#
loop_
_entity_poly.entity_id
_entity_poly.type
_entity_poly.pdbx_seq_one_letter_code
_entity_poly.pdbx_strand_id
1 'polypeptide(L)'
;MNPQLPRRMTQQLLAGFALLIVLMGGLIGDAVWQIGDLKERMRDIVELRNRKIQLATDLQEASYNRHNALVYQALARDAFERDDNFQQYIKWGYQVGLARSALKSLPLDAFESANLLRQDRLVAQIIDEQERISDLAARSLMDEARARLAADLRPLNLAYTEIVEALRRHERDLIHAALEQTQQATQNAISLHLGLGGVLILLALVISETTRRLLRRHALTIYEQMHQLEEVGTRLEHESTHDPLTGLANRVLFYRRLGEAMVHAAEEDFSLAVMYVDLDDFKQVNDLHGHAVG
;
A
#
# COMPACT_ATOMS: atom_id res chain seq x y z
N MET A 1 -7.77 27.28 37.78
CA MET A 1 -7.21 27.93 36.56
C MET A 1 -6.72 26.81 35.64
N ASN A 2 -7.24 26.71 34.42
CA ASN A 2 -6.94 25.59 33.53
C ASN A 2 -5.46 25.68 33.08
N PRO A 3 -4.60 24.68 33.35
CA PRO A 3 -3.20 24.74 32.94
C PRO A 3 -3.13 24.58 31.42
N GLN A 4 -3.21 25.69 30.70
CA GLN A 4 -3.01 25.68 29.26
C GLN A 4 -1.53 25.54 28.98
N LEU A 5 -1.16 24.48 28.27
CA LEU A 5 0.15 24.37 27.63
C LEU A 5 0.44 25.68 26.87
N PRO A 6 1.70 26.16 26.83
CA PRO A 6 2.05 27.34 26.05
C PRO A 6 1.54 27.16 24.61
N ARG A 7 0.72 28.09 24.11
CA ARG A 7 0.03 27.99 22.79
C ARG A 7 0.94 27.50 21.66
N ARG A 8 2.21 27.94 21.64
CA ARG A 8 3.24 27.52 20.67
C ARG A 8 3.53 26.02 20.71
N MET A 9 3.51 25.41 21.89
CA MET A 9 3.84 24.00 22.10
C MET A 9 2.71 23.07 21.68
N THR A 10 1.46 23.47 21.94
CA THR A 10 0.27 22.77 21.44
C THR A 10 0.21 22.82 19.91
N GLN A 11 0.55 23.97 19.31
CA GLN A 11 0.64 24.13 17.86
C GLN A 11 1.73 23.25 17.24
N GLN A 12 2.90 23.14 17.86
CA GLN A 12 3.98 22.26 17.39
C GLN A 12 3.60 20.78 17.44
N LEU A 13 2.93 20.33 18.51
CA LEU A 13 2.44 18.96 18.63
C LEU A 13 1.37 18.64 17.58
N LEU A 14 0.38 19.51 17.43
CA LEU A 14 -0.66 19.38 16.39
C LEU A 14 -0.04 19.36 14.99
N ALA A 15 0.93 20.22 14.72
CA ALA A 15 1.63 20.24 13.43
C ALA A 15 2.41 18.94 13.19
N GLY A 16 3.08 18.40 14.22
CA GLY A 16 3.80 17.12 14.14
C GLY A 16 2.88 15.94 13.86
N PHE A 17 1.75 15.84 14.57
CA PHE A 17 0.75 14.80 14.32
C PHE A 17 0.09 14.95 12.95
N ALA A 18 -0.27 16.17 12.54
CA ALA A 18 -0.85 16.43 11.23
C ALA A 18 0.13 16.05 10.10
N LEU A 19 1.42 16.39 10.25
CA LEU A 19 2.47 16.00 9.31
C LEU A 19 2.58 14.46 9.21
N LEU A 20 2.53 13.75 10.35
CA LEU A 20 2.58 12.29 10.39
C LEU A 20 1.41 11.65 9.65
N ILE A 21 0.19 12.18 9.84
CA ILE A 21 -1.01 11.71 9.15
C ILE A 21 -0.90 11.96 7.64
N VAL A 22 -0.43 13.13 7.23
CA VAL A 22 -0.22 13.47 5.80
C VAL A 22 0.82 12.56 5.17
N LEU A 23 1.95 12.32 5.85
CA LEU A 23 2.99 11.40 5.36
C LEU A 23 2.47 9.96 5.24
N MET A 24 1.72 9.50 6.23
CA MET A 24 1.12 8.16 6.20
C MET A 24 0.09 8.04 5.07
N GLY A 25 -0.76 9.04 4.89
CA GLY A 25 -1.71 9.09 3.77
C GLY A 25 -1.01 9.12 2.42
N GLY A 26 0.07 9.88 2.29
CA GLY A 26 0.90 9.93 1.09
C GLY A 26 1.53 8.57 0.75
N LEU A 27 2.11 7.89 1.75
CA LEU A 27 2.68 6.55 1.57
C LEU A 27 1.63 5.51 1.14
N ILE A 28 0.45 5.53 1.77
CA ILE A 28 -0.63 4.61 1.42
C ILE A 28 -1.14 4.91 0.00
N GLY A 29 -1.32 6.19 -0.34
CA GLY A 29 -1.75 6.61 -1.66
C GLY A 29 -0.77 6.20 -2.76
N ASP A 30 0.52 6.45 -2.54
CA ASP A 30 1.61 6.05 -3.44
C ASP A 30 1.63 4.54 -3.66
N ALA A 31 1.58 3.75 -2.58
CA ALA A 31 1.55 2.29 -2.65
C ALA A 31 0.34 1.76 -3.45
N VAL A 32 -0.86 2.31 -3.20
CA VAL A 32 -2.08 1.91 -3.92
C VAL A 32 -1.99 2.26 -5.41
N TRP A 33 -1.52 3.47 -5.72
CA TRP A 33 -1.36 3.92 -7.10
C TRP A 33 -0.35 3.06 -7.86
N GLN A 34 0.80 2.76 -7.25
CA GLN A 34 1.84 1.93 -7.85
C GLN A 34 1.36 0.50 -8.15
N ILE A 35 0.59 -0.11 -7.23
CA ILE A 35 -0.01 -1.44 -7.46
C ILE A 35 -1.01 -1.39 -8.63
N GLY A 36 -1.78 -0.31 -8.74
CA GLY A 36 -2.74 -0.11 -9.84
C GLY A 36 -2.06 -0.03 -11.21
N ASP A 37 -1.10 0.90 -11.37
CA ASP A 37 -0.37 1.12 -12.63
C ASP A 37 0.39 -0.14 -13.07
N LEU A 38 1.05 -0.83 -12.12
CA LEU A 38 1.78 -2.06 -12.40
C LEU A 38 0.86 -3.20 -12.89
N LYS A 39 -0.33 -3.32 -12.29
CA LYS A 39 -1.32 -4.34 -12.68
C LYS A 39 -1.89 -4.09 -14.07
N GLU A 40 -2.09 -2.83 -14.44
CA GLU A 40 -2.63 -2.47 -15.76
C GLU A 40 -1.60 -2.72 -16.86
N ARG A 41 -0.37 -2.21 -16.71
CA ARG A 41 0.72 -2.44 -17.66
C ARG A 41 1.02 -3.92 -17.87
N MET A 42 1.01 -4.72 -16.80
CA MET A 42 1.26 -6.15 -16.89
C MET A 42 0.15 -6.86 -17.68
N ARG A 43 -1.11 -6.46 -17.48
CA ARG A 43 -2.25 -7.05 -18.18
C ARG A 43 -2.09 -6.90 -19.69
N ASP A 44 -1.81 -5.68 -20.15
CA ASP A 44 -1.72 -5.38 -21.58
C ASP A 44 -0.55 -6.12 -22.24
N ILE A 45 0.61 -6.15 -21.56
CA ILE A 45 1.81 -6.86 -22.05
C ILE A 45 1.52 -8.37 -22.15
N VAL A 46 0.99 -8.97 -21.08
CA VAL A 46 0.73 -10.42 -21.03
C VAL A 46 -0.36 -10.81 -22.02
N GLU A 47 -1.42 -10.02 -22.15
CA GLU A 47 -2.53 -10.28 -23.07
C GLU A 47 -2.05 -10.26 -24.52
N LEU A 48 -1.29 -9.23 -24.92
CA LEU A 48 -0.73 -9.14 -26.27
C LEU A 48 0.16 -10.35 -26.60
N ARG A 49 1.07 -10.70 -25.67
CA ARG A 49 2.00 -11.83 -25.88
C ARG A 49 1.29 -13.18 -25.91
N ASN A 50 0.33 -13.39 -25.02
CA ASN A 50 -0.52 -14.58 -25.05
C ASN A 50 -1.32 -14.68 -26.36
N ARG A 51 -1.78 -13.55 -26.89
CA ARG A 51 -2.44 -13.53 -28.21
C ARG A 51 -1.50 -13.97 -29.32
N LYS A 52 -0.24 -13.53 -29.32
CA LYS A 52 0.79 -13.98 -30.27
C LYS A 52 1.10 -15.48 -30.13
N ILE A 53 1.23 -15.98 -28.89
CA ILE A 53 1.42 -17.42 -28.62
C ILE A 53 0.24 -18.24 -29.14
N GLN A 54 -0.99 -17.78 -28.92
CA GLN A 54 -2.19 -18.45 -29.41
C GLN A 54 -2.18 -18.51 -30.94
N LEU A 55 -1.96 -17.38 -31.62
CA LEU A 55 -1.88 -17.33 -33.08
C LEU A 55 -0.76 -18.22 -33.64
N ALA A 56 0.40 -18.27 -32.99
CA ALA A 56 1.48 -19.17 -33.36
C ALA A 56 1.11 -20.65 -33.15
N THR A 57 0.31 -20.95 -32.13
CA THR A 57 -0.23 -22.30 -31.87
C THR A 57 -1.24 -22.69 -32.93
N ASP A 58 -2.21 -21.82 -33.24
CA ASP A 58 -3.20 -22.01 -34.31
C ASP A 58 -2.50 -22.22 -35.67
N LEU A 59 -1.43 -21.46 -35.91
CA LEU A 59 -0.60 -21.58 -37.10
C LEU A 59 0.07 -22.96 -37.21
N GLN A 60 0.62 -23.46 -36.11
CA GLN A 60 1.26 -24.77 -36.06
C GLN A 60 0.23 -25.89 -36.28
N GLU A 61 -0.94 -25.80 -35.61
CA GLU A 61 -2.03 -26.76 -35.75
C GLU A 61 -2.57 -26.79 -37.18
N ALA A 62 -2.89 -25.63 -37.76
CA ALA A 62 -3.38 -25.53 -39.13
C ALA A 62 -2.34 -26.04 -40.14
N SER A 63 -1.05 -25.75 -39.94
CA SER A 63 0.02 -26.25 -40.80
C SER A 63 0.17 -27.76 -40.71
N TYR A 64 0.06 -28.33 -39.51
CA TYR A 64 0.10 -29.77 -39.28
C TYR A 64 -1.08 -30.46 -39.95
N ASN A 65 -2.30 -29.95 -39.76
CA ASN A 65 -3.50 -30.51 -40.37
C ASN A 65 -3.48 -30.39 -41.91
N ARG A 66 -2.96 -29.28 -42.44
CA ARG A 66 -2.73 -29.12 -43.89
C ARG A 66 -1.75 -30.17 -44.42
N HIS A 67 -0.65 -30.40 -43.71
CA HIS A 67 0.33 -31.41 -44.11
C HIS A 67 -0.29 -32.82 -44.10
N ASN A 68 -1.04 -33.17 -43.06
CA ASN A 68 -1.69 -34.48 -42.96
C ASN A 68 -2.73 -34.69 -44.06
N ALA A 69 -3.53 -33.67 -44.39
CA ALA A 69 -4.48 -33.75 -45.51
C ALA A 69 -3.77 -34.10 -46.82
N LEU A 70 -2.60 -33.49 -47.09
CA LEU A 70 -1.80 -33.83 -48.26
C LEU A 70 -1.22 -35.26 -48.21
N VAL A 71 -0.75 -35.70 -47.03
CA VAL A 71 -0.26 -37.06 -46.83
C VAL A 71 -1.39 -38.07 -47.10
N TYR A 72 -2.57 -37.85 -46.54
CA TYR A 72 -3.73 -38.72 -46.75
C TYR A 72 -4.18 -38.70 -48.21
N GLN A 73 -4.16 -37.56 -48.90
CA GLN A 73 -4.41 -37.49 -50.33
C GLN A 73 -3.45 -38.40 -51.13
N ALA A 74 -2.16 -38.41 -50.80
CA ALA A 74 -1.15 -39.25 -51.47
C ALA A 74 -1.20 -40.75 -51.06
N LEU A 75 -1.91 -41.09 -49.99
CA LEU A 75 -2.10 -42.46 -49.52
C LEU A 75 -3.45 -43.05 -49.93
N ALA A 76 -4.45 -42.21 -50.18
CA ALA A 76 -5.82 -42.62 -50.48
C ALA A 76 -5.93 -43.37 -51.81
N ARG A 77 -6.57 -44.55 -51.74
CA ARG A 77 -6.77 -45.43 -52.90
C ARG A 77 -8.00 -45.02 -53.70
N ASP A 78 -9.05 -44.59 -53.01
CA ASP A 78 -10.30 -44.15 -53.61
C ASP A 78 -10.22 -42.70 -54.13
N ALA A 79 -10.90 -42.42 -55.24
CA ALA A 79 -10.86 -41.10 -55.88
C ALA A 79 -11.67 -40.04 -55.11
N PHE A 80 -12.79 -40.42 -54.49
CA PHE A 80 -13.60 -39.52 -53.68
C PHE A 80 -12.89 -39.18 -52.37
N GLU A 81 -12.23 -40.16 -51.74
CA GLU A 81 -11.40 -39.93 -50.56
C GLU A 81 -10.23 -38.97 -50.85
N ARG A 82 -9.61 -39.06 -52.04
CA ARG A 82 -8.59 -38.10 -52.47
C ARG A 82 -9.14 -36.68 -52.62
N ASP A 83 -10.31 -36.54 -53.22
CA ASP A 83 -10.95 -35.23 -53.38
C ASP A 83 -11.29 -34.61 -52.02
N ASP A 84 -11.86 -35.38 -51.08
CA ASP A 84 -12.16 -34.87 -49.73
C ASP A 84 -10.88 -34.40 -49.00
N ASN A 85 -9.81 -35.18 -49.06
CA ASN A 85 -8.52 -34.78 -48.49
C ASN A 85 -7.95 -33.52 -49.15
N PHE A 86 -8.13 -33.35 -50.47
CA PHE A 86 -7.75 -32.14 -51.17
C PHE A 86 -8.57 -30.92 -50.70
N GLN A 87 -9.87 -31.09 -50.46
CA GLN A 87 -10.70 -30.02 -49.87
C GLN A 87 -10.22 -29.64 -48.47
N GLN A 88 -9.87 -30.63 -47.62
CA GLN A 88 -9.28 -30.35 -46.30
C GLN A 88 -7.95 -29.61 -46.43
N TYR A 89 -7.09 -29.99 -47.39
CA TYR A 89 -5.83 -29.30 -47.66
C TYR A 89 -6.04 -27.81 -47.97
N ILE A 90 -7.00 -27.48 -48.84
CA ILE A 90 -7.36 -26.09 -49.17
C ILE A 90 -7.87 -25.36 -47.93
N LYS A 91 -8.81 -25.97 -47.20
CA LYS A 91 -9.40 -25.38 -45.98
C LYS A 91 -8.34 -25.01 -44.95
N TRP A 92 -7.41 -25.92 -44.65
CA TRP A 92 -6.34 -25.65 -43.70
C TRP A 92 -5.31 -24.65 -44.25
N GLY A 93 -5.11 -24.60 -45.56
CA GLY A 93 -4.32 -23.54 -46.21
C GLY A 93 -4.87 -22.13 -45.94
N TYR A 94 -6.18 -21.97 -45.99
CA TYR A 94 -6.83 -20.72 -45.62
C TYR A 94 -6.61 -20.36 -44.14
N GLN A 95 -6.73 -21.33 -43.23
CA GLN A 95 -6.49 -21.12 -41.78
C GLN A 95 -5.04 -20.69 -41.49
N VAL A 96 -4.06 -21.30 -42.16
CA VAL A 96 -2.65 -20.87 -42.09
C VAL A 96 -2.51 -19.41 -42.52
N GLY A 97 -3.15 -19.03 -43.63
CA GLY A 97 -3.15 -17.65 -44.12
C GLY A 97 -3.76 -16.65 -43.13
N LEU A 98 -4.89 -16.99 -42.52
CA LEU A 98 -5.56 -16.17 -41.51
C LEU A 98 -4.69 -15.96 -40.26
N ALA A 99 -4.17 -17.04 -39.66
CA ALA A 99 -3.35 -16.96 -38.45
C ALA A 99 -2.08 -16.14 -38.69
N ARG A 100 -1.42 -16.31 -39.85
CA ARG A 100 -0.25 -15.52 -40.23
C ARG A 100 -0.58 -14.04 -40.41
N SER A 101 -1.69 -13.74 -41.09
CA SER A 101 -2.09 -12.35 -41.35
C SER A 101 -2.43 -11.63 -40.04
N ALA A 102 -3.14 -12.31 -39.14
CA ALA A 102 -3.43 -11.80 -37.80
C ALA A 102 -2.17 -11.62 -36.96
N LEU A 103 -1.18 -12.50 -37.06
CA LEU A 103 0.08 -12.36 -36.35
C LEU A 103 0.90 -11.16 -36.88
N LYS A 104 0.93 -10.97 -38.21
CA LYS A 104 1.62 -9.85 -38.88
C LYS A 104 0.97 -8.49 -38.62
N SER A 105 -0.31 -8.44 -38.24
CA SER A 105 -1.00 -7.19 -37.93
C SER A 105 -0.76 -6.71 -36.50
N LEU A 106 -0.21 -7.56 -35.62
CA LEU A 106 0.16 -7.18 -34.26
C LEU A 106 1.48 -6.39 -34.26
N PRO A 107 1.75 -5.58 -33.22
CA PRO A 107 3.04 -4.93 -33.06
C PRO A 107 4.16 -5.98 -32.98
N LEU A 108 5.18 -5.83 -33.83
CA LEU A 108 6.29 -6.78 -33.91
C LEU A 108 7.59 -6.19 -33.39
N ASP A 109 8.34 -6.98 -32.63
CA ASP A 109 9.74 -6.68 -32.32
C ASP A 109 10.69 -7.15 -33.45
N ALA A 110 11.99 -6.88 -33.28
CA ALA A 110 12.99 -7.20 -34.28
C ALA A 110 13.15 -8.72 -34.52
N PHE A 111 13.07 -9.53 -33.46
CA PHE A 111 13.16 -10.98 -33.56
C PHE A 111 11.91 -11.54 -34.25
N GLU A 112 10.73 -11.11 -33.82
CA GLU A 112 9.44 -11.54 -34.37
C GLU A 112 9.33 -11.19 -35.86
N SER A 113 9.77 -9.99 -36.24
CA SER A 113 9.82 -9.56 -37.66
C SER A 113 10.77 -10.45 -38.48
N ALA A 114 11.98 -10.70 -37.97
CA ALA A 114 12.95 -11.55 -38.65
C ALA A 114 12.47 -13.00 -38.75
N ASN A 115 11.82 -13.51 -37.71
CA ASN A 115 11.22 -14.83 -37.65
C ASN A 115 10.14 -14.97 -38.75
N LEU A 116 9.19 -14.02 -38.82
CA LEU A 116 8.13 -14.02 -39.82
C LEU A 116 8.66 -13.93 -41.27
N LEU A 117 9.70 -13.13 -41.52
CA LEU A 117 10.35 -13.08 -42.83
C LEU A 117 11.02 -14.41 -43.21
N ARG A 118 11.61 -15.11 -42.23
CA ARG A 118 12.15 -16.45 -42.46
C ARG A 118 11.04 -17.46 -42.72
N GLN A 119 9.92 -17.36 -42.00
CA GLN A 119 8.74 -18.17 -42.27
C GLN A 119 8.20 -17.92 -43.69
N ASP A 120 8.14 -16.68 -44.17
CA ASP A 120 7.61 -16.37 -45.52
C ASP A 120 8.39 -17.10 -46.62
N ARG A 121 9.72 -17.07 -46.54
CA ARG A 121 10.59 -17.81 -47.48
C ARG A 121 10.35 -19.31 -47.42
N LEU A 122 10.23 -19.86 -46.22
CA LEU A 122 10.05 -21.29 -46.03
C LEU A 122 8.65 -21.76 -46.45
N VAL A 123 7.61 -20.97 -46.17
CA VAL A 123 6.25 -21.27 -46.61
C VAL A 123 6.13 -21.26 -48.12
N ALA A 124 6.81 -20.35 -48.82
CA ALA A 124 6.84 -20.37 -50.29
C ALA A 124 7.42 -21.70 -50.82
N GLN A 125 8.51 -22.19 -50.23
CA GLN A 125 9.11 -23.49 -50.59
C GLN A 125 8.18 -24.66 -50.26
N ILE A 126 7.53 -24.63 -49.08
CA ILE A 126 6.56 -25.65 -48.66
C ILE A 126 5.38 -25.70 -49.63
N ILE A 127 4.81 -24.56 -50.00
CA ILE A 127 3.65 -24.51 -50.91
C ILE A 127 4.03 -25.07 -52.29
N ASP A 128 5.14 -24.63 -52.87
CA ASP A 128 5.63 -25.13 -54.16
C ASP A 128 5.80 -26.66 -54.15
N GLU A 129 6.38 -27.22 -53.09
CA GLU A 129 6.55 -28.68 -52.98
C GLU A 129 5.23 -29.41 -52.72
N GLN A 130 4.33 -28.83 -51.92
CA GLN A 130 2.99 -29.38 -51.68
C GLN A 130 2.14 -29.42 -52.97
N GLU A 131 2.22 -28.38 -53.81
CA GLU A 131 1.51 -28.32 -55.09
C GLU A 131 2.01 -29.41 -56.06
N ARG A 132 3.33 -29.62 -56.15
CA ARG A 132 3.91 -30.71 -56.95
C ARG A 132 3.45 -32.07 -56.48
N ILE A 133 3.42 -32.30 -55.18
CA ILE A 133 2.94 -33.56 -54.59
C ILE A 133 1.45 -33.76 -54.90
N SER A 134 0.64 -32.70 -54.79
CA SER A 134 -0.79 -32.77 -55.09
C SER A 134 -1.05 -33.05 -56.57
N ASP A 135 -0.28 -32.45 -57.50
CA ASP A 135 -0.37 -32.74 -58.94
C ASP A 135 0.02 -34.19 -59.28
N LEU A 136 1.09 -34.72 -58.66
CA LEU A 136 1.45 -36.14 -58.80
C LEU A 136 0.34 -37.07 -58.29
N ALA A 137 -0.25 -36.76 -57.13
CA ALA A 137 -1.37 -37.53 -56.57
C ALA A 137 -2.61 -37.46 -57.48
N ALA A 138 -2.92 -36.30 -58.06
CA ALA A 138 -4.02 -36.13 -59.01
C ALA A 138 -3.83 -36.97 -60.29
N ARG A 139 -2.58 -37.13 -60.75
CA ARG A 139 -2.19 -37.98 -61.89
C ARG A 139 -2.03 -39.46 -61.51
N SER A 140 -2.35 -39.84 -60.28
CA SER A 140 -2.23 -41.20 -59.74
C SER A 140 -0.79 -41.75 -59.65
N LEU A 141 0.22 -40.87 -59.63
CA LEU A 141 1.64 -41.21 -59.48
C LEU A 141 2.04 -41.28 -57.99
N MET A 142 1.50 -42.27 -57.27
CA MET A 142 1.56 -42.29 -55.80
C MET A 142 2.96 -42.55 -55.24
N ASP A 143 3.77 -43.37 -55.89
CA ASP A 143 5.11 -43.68 -55.39
C ASP A 143 6.05 -42.46 -55.49
N GLU A 144 5.94 -41.68 -56.57
CA GLU A 144 6.66 -40.42 -56.75
C GLU A 144 6.20 -39.36 -55.73
N ALA A 145 4.88 -39.24 -55.53
CA ALA A 145 4.31 -38.33 -54.54
C ALA A 145 4.81 -38.65 -53.11
N ARG A 146 4.85 -39.93 -52.74
CA ARG A 146 5.35 -40.40 -51.43
C ARG A 146 6.85 -40.19 -51.27
N ALA A 147 7.63 -40.42 -52.34
CA ALA A 147 9.07 -40.16 -52.32
C ALA A 147 9.37 -38.68 -52.04
N ARG A 148 8.68 -37.76 -52.72
CA ARG A 148 8.80 -36.30 -52.48
C ARG A 148 8.33 -35.88 -51.10
N LEU A 149 7.23 -36.44 -50.60
CA LEU A 149 6.76 -36.19 -49.22
C LEU A 149 7.87 -36.46 -48.20
N ALA A 150 8.56 -37.59 -48.34
CA ALA A 150 9.60 -38.02 -47.41
C ALA A 150 10.92 -37.28 -47.58
N ALA A 151 11.38 -37.08 -48.82
CA ALA A 151 12.68 -36.51 -49.13
C ALA A 151 12.70 -34.97 -49.08
N ASP A 152 11.68 -34.34 -49.64
CA ASP A 152 11.71 -32.90 -49.94
C ASP A 152 10.79 -32.10 -49.00
N LEU A 153 9.55 -32.55 -48.76
CA LEU A 153 8.60 -31.78 -47.94
C LEU A 153 8.86 -31.92 -46.43
N ARG A 154 9.17 -33.13 -45.95
CA ARG A 154 9.42 -33.40 -44.53
C ARG A 154 10.48 -32.48 -43.89
N PRO A 155 11.68 -32.28 -44.47
CA PRO A 155 12.67 -31.38 -43.85
C PRO A 155 12.19 -29.93 -43.79
N LEU A 156 11.44 -29.46 -44.80
CA LEU A 156 10.87 -28.11 -44.80
C LEU A 156 9.85 -27.91 -43.68
N ASN A 157 8.96 -28.90 -43.46
CA ASN A 157 7.98 -28.86 -42.36
C ASN A 157 8.64 -28.89 -40.98
N LEU A 158 9.72 -29.65 -40.81
CA LEU A 158 10.50 -29.67 -39.56
C LEU A 158 11.11 -28.29 -39.30
N ALA A 159 11.77 -27.70 -40.30
CA ALA A 159 12.33 -26.36 -40.20
C ALA A 159 11.25 -25.30 -39.90
N TYR A 160 10.05 -25.46 -40.45
CA TYR A 160 8.93 -24.56 -40.18
C TYR A 160 8.44 -24.67 -38.75
N THR A 161 8.27 -25.90 -38.26
CA THR A 161 7.91 -26.18 -36.87
C THR A 161 8.91 -25.58 -35.91
N GLU A 162 10.21 -25.72 -36.17
CA GLU A 162 11.26 -25.13 -35.34
C GLU A 162 11.19 -23.60 -35.30
N ILE A 163 10.91 -22.95 -36.43
CA ILE A 163 10.79 -21.49 -36.50
C ILE A 163 9.57 -20.98 -35.73
N VAL A 164 8.42 -21.65 -35.85
CA VAL A 164 7.21 -21.30 -35.11
C VAL A 164 7.40 -21.55 -33.62
N GLU A 165 8.06 -22.64 -33.23
CA GLU A 165 8.36 -22.92 -31.83
C GLU A 165 9.37 -21.91 -31.25
N ALA A 166 10.35 -21.47 -32.05
CA ALA A 166 11.25 -20.40 -31.65
C ALA A 166 10.52 -19.08 -31.35
N LEU A 167 9.48 -18.76 -32.15
CA LEU A 167 8.62 -17.61 -31.87
C LEU A 167 7.84 -17.80 -30.56
N ARG A 168 7.23 -18.97 -30.34
CA ARG A 168 6.50 -19.27 -29.10
C ARG A 168 7.40 -19.26 -27.86
N ARG A 169 8.66 -19.69 -27.98
CA ARG A 169 9.64 -19.60 -26.90
C ARG A 169 10.00 -18.15 -26.59
N HIS A 170 10.31 -17.37 -27.62
CA HIS A 170 10.60 -15.93 -27.47
C HIS A 170 9.50 -15.17 -26.74
N GLU A 171 8.22 -15.39 -27.08
CA GLU A 171 7.11 -14.76 -26.38
C GLU A 171 7.00 -15.20 -24.91
N ARG A 172 7.22 -16.49 -24.63
CA ARG A 172 7.22 -17.01 -23.25
C ARG A 172 8.35 -16.40 -22.44
N ASP A 173 9.54 -16.32 -23.01
CA ASP A 173 10.72 -15.74 -22.35
C ASP A 173 10.49 -14.26 -22.01
N LEU A 174 9.84 -13.52 -22.91
CA LEU A 174 9.48 -12.12 -22.65
C LEU A 174 8.39 -11.96 -21.59
N ILE A 175 7.43 -12.88 -21.50
CA ILE A 175 6.47 -12.91 -20.38
C ILE A 175 7.21 -13.19 -19.07
N HIS A 176 8.09 -14.19 -19.03
CA HIS A 176 8.87 -14.53 -17.83
C HIS A 176 9.74 -13.35 -17.38
N ALA A 177 10.47 -12.71 -18.29
CA ALA A 177 11.29 -11.55 -18.00
C ALA A 177 10.46 -10.37 -17.45
N ALA A 178 9.28 -10.11 -18.02
CA ALA A 178 8.38 -9.08 -17.53
C ALA A 178 7.88 -9.38 -16.10
N LEU A 179 7.48 -10.63 -15.84
CA LEU A 179 7.05 -11.07 -14.51
C LEU A 179 8.16 -10.95 -13.47
N GLU A 180 9.38 -11.37 -13.79
CA GLU A 180 10.54 -11.24 -12.91
C GLU A 180 10.86 -9.77 -12.60
N GLN A 181 10.86 -8.91 -13.62
CA GLN A 181 11.09 -7.48 -13.44
C GLN A 181 10.03 -6.86 -12.52
N THR A 182 8.76 -7.20 -12.73
CA THR A 182 7.65 -6.74 -11.89
C THR A 182 7.72 -7.27 -10.47
N GLN A 183 8.12 -8.52 -10.28
CA GLN A 183 8.33 -9.10 -8.96
C GLN A 183 9.44 -8.35 -8.21
N GLN A 184 10.57 -8.09 -8.87
CA GLN A 184 11.68 -7.35 -8.27
C GLN A 184 11.28 -5.91 -7.93
N ALA A 185 10.57 -5.23 -8.83
CA ALA A 185 10.07 -3.87 -8.60
C ALA A 185 9.11 -3.82 -7.40
N THR A 186 8.21 -4.82 -7.30
CA THR A 186 7.26 -4.95 -6.18
C THR A 186 8.00 -5.21 -4.86
N GLN A 187 9.01 -6.08 -4.85
CA GLN A 187 9.82 -6.34 -3.64
C GLN A 187 10.61 -5.11 -3.19
N ASN A 188 11.18 -4.35 -4.14
CA ASN A 188 11.86 -3.10 -3.85
C ASN A 188 10.89 -2.05 -3.28
N ALA A 189 9.69 -1.93 -3.86
CA ALA A 189 8.65 -1.04 -3.35
C ALA A 189 8.20 -1.42 -1.93
N ILE A 190 7.92 -2.70 -1.69
CA ILE A 190 7.55 -3.20 -0.36
C ILE A 190 8.64 -2.92 0.66
N SER A 191 9.91 -3.21 0.35
CA SER A 191 11.01 -2.97 1.30
C SER A 191 11.20 -1.48 1.61
N LEU A 192 11.06 -0.60 0.61
CA LEU A 192 11.06 0.85 0.80
C LEU A 192 9.91 1.30 1.70
N HIS A 193 8.67 0.86 1.43
CA HIS A 193 7.50 1.23 2.23
C HIS A 193 7.57 0.70 3.66
N LEU A 194 8.08 -0.52 3.87
CA LEU A 194 8.33 -1.05 5.21
C LEU A 194 9.38 -0.21 5.96
N GLY A 195 10.45 0.20 5.27
CA GLY A 195 11.46 1.10 5.84
C GLY A 195 10.88 2.45 6.24
N LEU A 196 10.12 3.10 5.35
CA LEU A 196 9.46 4.38 5.61
C LEU A 196 8.42 4.27 6.73
N GLY A 197 7.63 3.19 6.75
CA GLY A 197 6.70 2.88 7.84
C GLY A 197 7.41 2.71 9.18
N GLY A 198 8.56 2.02 9.20
CA GLY A 198 9.41 1.89 10.39
C GLY A 198 9.90 3.24 10.91
N VAL A 199 10.35 4.13 10.02
CA VAL A 199 10.77 5.50 10.38
C VAL A 199 9.60 6.31 10.97
N LEU A 200 8.40 6.21 10.40
CA LEU A 200 7.21 6.88 10.94
C LEU A 200 6.82 6.36 12.32
N ILE A 201 6.91 5.05 12.56
CA ILE A 201 6.65 4.46 13.89
C ILE A 201 7.68 4.99 14.90
N LEU A 202 8.96 5.03 14.56
CA LEU A 202 10.00 5.58 15.43
C LEU A 202 9.74 7.07 15.75
N LEU A 203 9.38 7.87 14.75
CA LEU A 203 9.03 9.28 14.94
C LEU A 203 7.81 9.42 15.88
N ALA A 204 6.77 8.61 15.67
CA ALA A 204 5.59 8.60 16.53
C ALA A 204 5.93 8.22 17.99
N LEU A 205 6.82 7.26 18.20
CA LEU A 205 7.30 6.89 19.54
C LEU A 205 8.09 8.02 20.19
N VAL A 206 8.98 8.70 19.45
CA VAL A 206 9.75 9.85 19.95
C VAL A 206 8.81 11.01 20.31
N ILE A 207 7.84 11.34 19.46
CA ILE A 207 6.83 12.37 19.74
C ILE A 207 5.99 11.98 20.96
N SER A 208 5.56 10.73 21.06
CA SER A 208 4.77 10.24 22.20
C SER A 208 5.54 10.34 23.52
N GLU A 209 6.79 9.90 23.54
CA GLU A 209 7.63 9.92 24.75
C GLU A 209 8.02 11.36 25.15
N THR A 210 8.36 12.22 24.19
CA THR A 210 8.63 13.64 24.47
C THR A 210 7.39 14.35 25.03
N THR A 211 6.21 14.09 24.44
CA THR A 211 4.93 14.60 24.95
C THR A 211 4.67 14.12 26.37
N ARG A 212 4.88 12.83 26.65
CA ARG A 212 4.67 12.24 27.97
C ARG A 212 5.59 12.84 29.04
N ARG A 213 6.88 13.01 28.72
CA ARG A 213 7.87 13.65 29.63
C ARG A 213 7.48 15.09 29.93
N LEU A 214 7.04 15.81 28.92
CA LEU A 214 6.64 17.21 29.03
C LEU A 214 5.37 17.37 29.86
N LEU A 215 4.36 16.52 29.66
CA LEU A 215 3.14 16.49 30.47
C LEU A 215 3.46 16.21 31.95
N ARG A 216 4.35 15.25 32.24
CA ARG A 216 4.78 14.95 33.62
C ARG A 216 5.45 16.13 34.30
N ARG A 217 6.35 16.84 33.61
CA ARG A 217 7.01 18.03 34.16
C ARG A 217 6.00 19.12 34.52
N HIS A 218 5.04 19.40 33.63
CA HIS A 218 4.01 20.38 33.91
C HIS A 218 3.08 19.97 35.06
N ALA A 219 2.70 18.69 35.16
CA ALA A 219 1.88 18.20 36.25
C ALA A 219 2.56 18.44 37.62
N LEU A 220 3.87 18.22 37.72
CA LEU A 220 4.63 18.50 38.95
C LEU A 220 4.66 20.00 39.27
N THR A 221 4.94 20.86 38.29
CA THR A 221 4.94 22.32 38.51
C THR A 221 3.57 22.82 38.96
N ILE A 222 2.48 22.32 38.38
CA ILE A 222 1.12 22.68 38.78
C ILE A 222 0.84 22.22 40.21
N TYR A 223 1.28 21.01 40.56
CA TYR A 223 1.13 20.48 41.91
C TYR A 223 1.86 21.35 42.95
N GLU A 224 3.12 21.71 42.69
CA GLU A 224 3.89 22.62 43.55
C GLU A 224 3.22 24.00 43.67
N GLN A 225 2.74 24.57 42.56
CA GLN A 225 2.05 25.85 42.56
C GLN A 225 0.74 25.81 43.36
N MET A 226 -0.03 24.73 43.24
CA MET A 226 -1.25 24.55 44.04
C MET A 226 -0.93 24.45 45.53
N HIS A 227 0.11 23.70 45.90
CA HIS A 227 0.53 23.57 47.29
C HIS A 227 0.97 24.92 47.88
N GLN A 228 1.77 25.70 47.14
CA GLN A 228 2.17 27.04 47.58
C GLN A 228 0.99 28.00 47.73
N LEU A 229 0.02 27.94 46.80
CA LEU A 229 -1.21 28.73 46.90
C LEU A 229 -2.03 28.38 48.13
N GLU A 230 -2.10 27.09 48.49
CA GLU A 230 -2.80 26.61 49.67
C GLU A 230 -2.10 27.03 50.98
N GLU A 231 -0.77 26.93 51.04
CA GLU A 231 0.03 27.44 52.16
C GLU A 231 -0.10 28.96 52.34
N VAL A 232 -0.07 29.73 51.24
CA VAL A 232 -0.26 31.19 51.30
C VAL A 232 -1.69 31.52 51.70
N GLY A 233 -2.68 30.78 51.20
CA GLY A 233 -4.09 30.96 51.55
C GLY A 233 -4.35 30.71 53.03
N THR A 234 -3.86 29.58 53.56
CA THR A 234 -3.98 29.25 55.00
C THR A 234 -3.26 30.26 55.87
N ARG A 235 -2.08 30.73 55.47
CA ARG A 235 -1.34 31.77 56.19
C ARG A 235 -2.08 33.10 56.21
N LEU A 236 -2.61 33.55 55.06
CA LEU A 236 -3.41 34.77 54.97
C LEU A 236 -4.71 34.67 55.77
N GLU A 237 -5.37 33.52 55.75
CA GLU A 237 -6.53 33.28 56.61
C GLU A 237 -6.14 33.39 58.08
N HIS A 238 -5.02 32.79 58.49
CA HIS A 238 -4.52 32.88 59.86
C HIS A 238 -4.20 34.34 60.26
N GLU A 239 -3.47 35.08 59.43
CA GLU A 239 -3.12 36.49 59.65
C GLU A 239 -4.37 37.40 59.66
N SER A 240 -5.42 37.07 58.91
CA SER A 240 -6.69 37.81 58.90
C SER A 240 -7.63 37.44 60.06
N THR A 241 -7.42 36.30 60.72
CA THR A 241 -8.30 35.76 61.77
C THR A 241 -7.68 35.74 63.16
N HIS A 242 -6.36 35.95 63.26
CA HIS A 242 -5.62 35.99 64.52
C HIS A 242 -4.94 37.34 64.69
N ASP A 243 -4.74 37.74 65.94
CA ASP A 243 -3.98 38.93 66.29
C ASP A 243 -2.47 38.63 66.18
N PRO A 244 -1.70 39.45 65.44
CA PRO A 244 -0.30 39.14 65.11
C PRO A 244 0.64 39.19 66.32
N LEU A 245 0.25 39.86 67.41
CA LEU A 245 1.07 40.00 68.61
C LEU A 245 0.84 38.83 69.59
N THR A 246 -0.43 38.43 69.76
CA THR A 246 -0.81 37.43 70.75
C THR A 246 -1.05 36.03 70.17
N GLY A 247 -1.25 35.92 68.85
CA GLY A 247 -1.63 34.67 68.18
C GLY A 247 -3.04 34.19 68.51
N LEU A 248 -3.83 34.95 69.27
CA LEU A 248 -5.21 34.63 69.63
C LEU A 248 -6.19 35.02 68.51
N ALA A 249 -7.40 34.46 68.54
CA ALA A 249 -8.46 34.82 67.62
C ALA A 249 -8.76 36.33 67.69
N ASN A 250 -8.71 37.02 66.56
CA ASN A 250 -9.04 38.43 66.51
C ASN A 250 -10.56 38.65 66.53
N ARG A 251 -10.99 39.91 66.51
CA ARG A 251 -12.42 40.27 66.55
C ARG A 251 -13.22 39.65 65.41
N VAL A 252 -12.64 39.54 64.22
CA VAL A 252 -13.32 38.95 63.05
C VAL A 252 -13.62 37.47 63.29
N LEU A 253 -12.63 36.70 63.76
CA LEU A 253 -12.82 35.28 64.07
C LEU A 253 -13.75 35.07 65.26
N PHE A 254 -13.67 35.93 66.27
CA PHE A 254 -14.57 35.91 67.43
C PHE A 254 -16.04 36.05 67.00
N TYR A 255 -16.38 37.07 66.20
CA TYR A 255 -17.77 37.27 65.76
C TYR A 255 -18.27 36.13 64.88
N ARG A 256 -17.42 35.57 64.01
CA ARG A 256 -17.77 34.39 63.20
C ARG A 256 -18.13 33.20 64.08
N ARG A 257 -17.26 32.83 65.03
CA ARG A 257 -17.50 31.70 65.95
C ARG A 257 -18.67 31.93 66.89
N LEU A 258 -18.87 33.17 67.35
CA LEU A 258 -20.02 33.54 68.17
C LEU A 258 -21.33 33.34 67.38
N GLY A 259 -21.37 33.77 66.12
CA GLY A 259 -22.52 33.54 65.24
C GLY A 259 -22.82 32.05 65.02
N GLU A 260 -21.79 31.24 64.73
CA GLU A 260 -21.92 29.78 64.60
C GLU A 260 -22.43 29.14 65.90
N ALA A 261 -21.87 29.52 67.04
CA ALA A 261 -22.29 29.01 68.34
C ALA A 261 -23.72 29.41 68.70
N MET A 262 -24.17 30.61 68.31
CA MET A 262 -25.55 31.06 68.51
C MET A 262 -26.54 30.26 67.67
N VAL A 263 -26.20 29.94 66.41
CA VAL A 263 -27.03 29.08 65.56
C VAL A 263 -27.11 27.68 66.16
N HIS A 264 -25.98 27.10 66.54
CA HIS A 264 -25.95 25.74 67.10
C HIS A 264 -26.68 25.65 68.46
N ALA A 265 -26.55 26.67 69.30
CA ALA A 265 -27.30 26.79 70.56
C ALA A 265 -28.82 26.86 70.35
N ALA A 266 -29.27 27.52 69.29
CA ALA A 266 -30.68 27.57 68.93
C ALA A 266 -31.21 26.25 68.35
N GLU A 267 -30.38 25.51 67.61
CA GLU A 267 -30.73 24.21 67.03
C GLU A 267 -30.74 23.08 68.07
N GLU A 268 -29.79 23.08 69.01
CA GLU A 268 -29.59 22.02 70.03
C GLU A 268 -30.15 22.41 71.42
N ASP A 269 -30.90 23.52 71.50
CA ASP A 269 -31.60 24.04 72.70
C ASP A 269 -30.74 24.12 73.98
N PHE A 270 -29.50 24.62 73.85
CA PHE A 270 -28.61 24.89 74.99
C PHE A 270 -28.33 26.38 75.16
N SER A 271 -28.01 26.80 76.39
CA SER A 271 -27.70 28.20 76.70
C SER A 271 -26.24 28.55 76.41
N LEU A 272 -26.01 29.58 75.61
CA LEU A 272 -24.69 30.13 75.31
C LEU A 272 -24.38 31.34 76.21
N ALA A 273 -23.17 31.38 76.79
CA ALA A 273 -22.67 32.53 77.57
C ALA A 273 -21.33 33.01 77.02
N VAL A 274 -21.12 34.33 76.96
CA VAL A 274 -19.85 34.96 76.55
C VAL A 274 -19.22 35.63 77.77
N MET A 275 -17.98 35.28 78.09
CA MET A 275 -17.20 35.89 79.16
C MET A 275 -16.19 36.88 78.55
N TYR A 276 -16.24 38.13 79.00
CA TYR A 276 -15.29 39.18 78.60
C TYR A 276 -14.31 39.44 79.75
N VAL A 277 -13.02 39.49 79.42
CA VAL A 277 -11.92 39.73 80.38
C VAL A 277 -11.11 40.91 79.85
N ASP A 278 -11.02 41.97 80.64
CA ASP A 278 -10.22 43.16 80.33
C ASP A 278 -8.88 43.09 81.07
N LEU A 279 -7.82 43.68 80.49
CA LEU A 279 -6.51 43.78 81.14
C LEU A 279 -6.30 45.20 81.66
N ASP A 280 -6.21 45.35 82.97
CA ASP A 280 -5.92 46.63 83.63
C ASP A 280 -4.48 47.10 83.32
N ASP A 281 -4.29 48.42 83.27
CA ASP A 281 -2.99 49.10 83.08
C ASP A 281 -2.18 48.76 81.80
N PHE A 282 -2.80 48.07 80.83
CA PHE A 282 -2.16 47.65 79.57
C PHE A 282 -1.49 48.81 78.79
N LYS A 283 -2.08 50.00 78.83
CA LYS A 283 -1.55 51.21 78.18
C LYS A 283 -0.16 51.61 78.69
N GLN A 284 0.09 51.48 80.00
CA GLN A 284 1.40 51.84 80.57
C GLN A 284 2.50 50.90 80.07
N VAL A 285 2.21 49.60 79.93
CA VAL A 285 3.17 48.62 79.40
C VAL A 285 3.58 48.99 77.96
N ASN A 286 2.61 49.37 77.12
CA ASN A 286 2.89 49.79 75.74
C ASN A 286 3.66 51.11 75.65
N ASP A 287 3.40 52.05 76.55
CA ASP A 287 4.07 53.35 76.61
C ASP A 287 5.54 53.21 77.09
N LEU A 288 5.85 52.21 77.93
CA LEU A 288 7.19 51.96 78.49
C LEU A 288 8.07 51.03 77.62
N HIS A 289 7.47 50.02 76.98
CA HIS A 289 8.21 48.99 76.24
C HIS A 289 7.98 49.04 74.72
N GLY A 290 7.10 49.92 74.26
CA GLY A 290 6.74 50.12 72.86
C GLY A 290 5.62 49.17 72.40
N HIS A 291 4.84 49.62 71.42
CA HIS A 291 3.72 48.89 70.80
C HIS A 291 4.06 47.54 70.15
N ALA A 292 5.35 47.17 70.11
CA ALA A 292 5.78 45.87 69.60
C ALA A 292 5.81 44.79 70.71
N VAL A 293 5.68 45.17 71.98
CA VAL A 293 5.79 44.28 73.15
C VAL A 293 4.42 43.99 73.79
N GLY A 294 3.42 44.84 73.53
CA GLY A 294 2.02 44.70 73.96
C GLY A 294 1.09 45.40 72.97
#